data_AF-A0A660RR61-F1
#
_entry.id   AF-A0A660RR61-F1
#
_cell.length_a   1.000
_cell.length_b   1.000
_cell.length_c   1.000
_cell.angle_alpha   90.00
_cell.angle_beta   90.00
_cell.angle_gamma   90.00
#
_symmetry.space_group_name_H-M   'P 1'
#
loop_
_entity.id
_entity.type
_entity.pdbx_description
1 polymer ?
#
loop_
_entity_poly.entity_id
_entity_poly.type
_entity_poly.pdbx_seq_one_letter_code
_entity_poly.pdbx_strand_id
1 'polypeptide(L)'
;SFYTVDNVFKSKLNEYGMDNEEVYSNISQNGGSIMGMNFPAKLKRIFVTSLDIPWWDHIRAQSEINIWTCAAVSKTINMPSWAKAEDVLNSYILAHKLGCKGITVYRDGSKSAQVIYVKDNGKNKQEETVRLVKNRTKDIAKELGVKIKLRTNTITAPKYFGDKKCPVCNNEKILYQSGCVTCPNCGWSECSIA
;
A
#
# COMPACT_ATOMS: atom_id res chain seq x y z
N SER A 1 -6.88 0.11 24.40
CA SER A 1 -5.84 0.27 23.37
C SER A 1 -5.47 1.73 23.28
N PHE A 2 -4.22 2.08 22.97
CA PHE A 2 -3.82 3.47 22.76
C PHE A 2 -3.79 3.77 21.25
N TYR A 3 -4.47 4.84 20.83
CA TYR A 3 -4.50 5.29 19.44
C TYR A 3 -3.88 6.68 19.34
N THR A 4 -2.95 6.85 18.40
CA THR A 4 -2.47 8.17 18.00
C THR A 4 -3.23 8.61 16.77
N VAL A 5 -3.92 9.74 16.87
CA VAL A 5 -4.79 10.27 15.82
C VAL A 5 -4.28 11.66 15.43
N ASP A 6 -4.36 11.99 14.14
CA ASP A 6 -4.05 13.33 13.65
C ASP A 6 -4.95 14.38 14.34
N ASN A 7 -4.34 15.45 14.86
CA ASN A 7 -5.06 16.45 15.65
C ASN A 7 -6.11 17.19 14.82
N VAL A 8 -5.84 17.43 13.52
CA VAL A 8 -6.79 18.10 12.62
C VAL A 8 -7.96 17.18 12.30
N PHE A 9 -7.69 15.90 12.07
CA PHE A 9 -8.70 14.89 11.87
C PHE A 9 -9.61 14.75 13.09
N LYS A 10 -9.04 14.66 14.30
CA LYS A 10 -9.80 14.61 15.55
C LYS A 10 -10.68 15.85 15.75
N SER A 11 -10.14 17.05 15.54
CA SER A 11 -10.91 18.29 15.61
C SER A 11 -12.09 18.27 14.63
N LYS A 12 -11.88 17.77 13.41
CA LYS A 12 -12.96 17.63 12.43
C LYS A 12 -13.96 16.54 12.78
N LEU A 13 -13.56 15.40 13.35
CA LEU A 13 -14.52 14.41 13.81
C LEU A 13 -15.42 14.95 14.93
N ASN A 14 -14.86 15.75 15.84
CA ASN A 14 -15.63 16.38 16.91
C ASN A 14 -16.68 17.36 16.36
N GLU A 15 -16.33 18.18 15.35
CA GLU A 15 -17.29 19.06 14.67
C GLU A 15 -18.49 18.31 14.04
N TYR A 16 -18.29 17.06 13.63
CA TYR A 16 -19.35 16.22 13.05
C TYR A 16 -20.05 15.32 14.08
N GLY A 17 -19.67 15.41 15.38
CA GLY A 17 -20.21 14.55 16.43
C GLY A 17 -19.84 13.07 16.27
N MET A 18 -18.73 12.77 15.59
CA MET A 18 -18.25 11.42 15.27
C MET A 18 -16.99 11.02 16.06
N ASP A 19 -16.61 11.81 17.08
CA ASP A 19 -15.46 11.51 17.95
C ASP A 19 -15.85 10.41 18.95
N ASN A 20 -15.59 9.15 18.60
CA ASN A 20 -15.83 8.01 19.47
C ASN A 20 -14.74 6.92 19.33
N GLU A 21 -14.52 6.16 20.40
CA GLU A 21 -13.50 5.10 20.45
C GLU A 21 -13.77 3.96 19.44
N GLU A 22 -15.04 3.68 19.15
CA GLU A 22 -15.42 2.64 18.20
C GLU A 22 -14.98 3.00 16.77
N VAL A 23 -15.13 4.26 16.38
CA VAL A 23 -14.66 4.82 15.11
C VAL A 23 -13.15 4.70 15.02
N TYR A 24 -12.40 5.04 16.07
CA TYR A 24 -10.94 4.88 16.07
C TYR A 24 -10.51 3.42 15.95
N SER A 25 -11.19 2.50 16.65
CA SER A 25 -10.96 1.07 16.51
C SER A 25 -11.21 0.59 15.07
N ASN A 26 -12.32 1.00 14.47
CA ASN A 26 -12.68 0.61 13.11
C ASN A 26 -11.71 1.19 12.06
N ILE A 27 -11.30 2.45 12.21
CA ILE A 27 -10.30 3.10 11.34
C ILE A 27 -8.94 2.39 11.48
N SER A 28 -8.53 2.06 12.70
CA SER A 28 -7.28 1.34 12.96
C SER A 28 -7.28 -0.05 12.29
N GLN A 29 -8.41 -0.76 12.33
CA GLN A 29 -8.58 -2.04 11.63
C GLN A 29 -8.58 -1.89 10.10
N ASN A 30 -8.93 -0.71 9.57
CA ASN A 30 -8.86 -0.39 8.15
C ASN A 30 -7.51 0.22 7.72
N GLY A 31 -6.46 0.04 8.52
CA GLY A 31 -5.13 0.57 8.18
C GLY A 31 -4.99 2.08 8.31
N GLY A 32 -5.84 2.73 9.11
CA GLY A 32 -5.85 4.17 9.29
C GLY A 32 -6.65 4.95 8.25
N SER A 33 -7.25 4.27 7.26
CA SER A 33 -8.04 4.91 6.21
C SER A 33 -9.53 4.95 6.57
N ILE A 34 -10.18 6.07 6.22
CA ILE A 34 -11.64 6.25 6.31
C ILE A 34 -12.36 5.87 5.01
N MET A 35 -11.61 5.42 4.01
CA MET A 35 -12.15 4.98 2.73
C MET A 35 -12.90 3.66 2.89
N GLY A 36 -14.05 3.50 2.20
CA GLY A 36 -14.97 2.35 2.38
C GLY A 36 -15.86 2.41 3.63
N MET A 37 -15.72 3.43 4.48
CA MET A 37 -16.52 3.59 5.70
C MET A 37 -17.61 4.65 5.55
N ASN A 38 -18.60 4.71 6.45
CA ASN A 38 -19.68 5.69 6.39
C ASN A 38 -19.25 7.07 6.94
N PHE A 39 -18.47 7.82 6.16
CA PHE A 39 -18.07 9.20 6.47
C PHE A 39 -18.53 10.20 5.40
N PRO A 40 -18.74 11.48 5.78
CA PRO A 40 -19.00 12.57 4.85
C PRO A 40 -17.98 12.64 3.70
N ALA A 41 -18.45 12.91 2.49
CA ALA A 41 -17.62 12.99 1.28
C ALA A 41 -16.49 14.04 1.41
N LYS A 42 -16.72 15.11 2.17
CA LYS A 42 -15.71 16.15 2.44
C LYS A 42 -14.55 15.62 3.27
N LEU A 43 -14.81 14.81 4.29
CA LEU A 43 -13.77 14.20 5.13
C LEU A 43 -12.97 13.17 4.32
N LYS A 44 -13.66 12.26 3.63
CA LYS A 44 -13.03 11.31 2.70
C LYS A 44 -12.18 11.99 1.64
N ARG A 45 -12.54 13.23 1.28
CA ARG A 45 -11.77 13.99 0.30
C ARG A 45 -10.43 14.49 0.83
N ILE A 46 -10.38 14.87 2.10
CA ILE A 46 -9.25 15.55 2.72
C ILE A 46 -8.31 14.55 3.38
N PHE A 47 -8.86 13.62 4.15
CA PHE A 47 -8.12 12.67 4.98
C PHE A 47 -7.87 11.36 4.23
N VAL A 48 -7.20 11.47 3.08
CA VAL A 48 -6.68 10.32 2.35
C VAL A 48 -5.32 9.90 2.93
N THR A 49 -5.07 8.61 3.01
CA THR A 49 -3.78 8.04 3.42
C THR A 49 -2.90 7.76 2.21
N SER A 50 -1.62 7.46 2.45
CA SER A 50 -0.67 7.16 1.38
C SER A 50 -1.06 5.93 0.55
N LEU A 51 -1.71 4.93 1.17
CA LEU A 51 -2.17 3.71 0.51
C LEU A 51 -3.47 3.90 -0.28
N ASP A 52 -4.22 4.98 0.00
CA ASP A 52 -5.41 5.33 -0.76
C ASP A 52 -5.08 5.99 -2.11
N ILE A 53 -3.86 6.51 -2.25
CA ILE A 53 -3.40 7.20 -3.45
C ILE A 53 -2.68 6.19 -4.34
N PRO A 54 -3.06 6.07 -5.63
CA PRO A 54 -2.40 5.12 -6.50
C PRO A 54 -0.95 5.49 -6.79
N TRP A 55 -0.10 4.49 -6.98
CA TRP A 55 1.35 4.66 -7.13
C TRP A 55 1.77 5.61 -8.26
N TRP A 56 1.01 5.66 -9.36
CA TRP A 56 1.32 6.55 -10.48
C TRP A 56 1.11 8.03 -10.12
N ASP A 57 0.14 8.34 -9.26
CA ASP A 57 -0.11 9.72 -8.81
C ASP A 57 0.95 10.16 -7.79
N HIS A 58 1.47 9.24 -6.98
CA HIS A 58 2.65 9.52 -6.15
C HIS A 58 3.86 9.91 -7.00
N ILE A 59 4.11 9.19 -8.10
CA ILE A 59 5.22 9.47 -9.02
C ILE A 59 5.01 10.81 -9.71
N ARG A 60 3.81 11.07 -10.23
CA ARG A 60 3.54 12.36 -10.87
C ARG A 60 3.74 13.52 -9.91
N ALA A 61 3.24 13.41 -8.67
CA ALA A 61 3.51 14.44 -7.67
C ALA A 61 5.02 14.67 -7.44
N GLN A 62 5.82 13.60 -7.45
CA GLN A 62 7.27 13.71 -7.36
C GLN A 62 7.90 14.35 -8.59
N SER A 63 7.44 13.99 -9.79
CA SER A 63 8.01 14.49 -11.05
C SER A 63 7.78 15.98 -11.22
N GLU A 64 6.59 16.49 -10.86
CA GLU A 64 6.28 17.92 -10.92
C GLU A 64 7.21 18.75 -10.02
N ILE A 65 7.58 18.23 -8.84
CA ILE A 65 8.52 18.89 -7.92
C ILE A 65 9.97 18.77 -8.44
N ASN A 66 10.33 17.64 -9.06
CA ASN A 66 11.67 17.42 -9.60
C ASN A 66 12.05 18.42 -10.70
N ILE A 67 11.08 19.00 -11.43
CA ILE A 67 11.32 20.06 -12.42
C ILE A 67 12.06 21.25 -11.80
N TRP A 68 11.77 21.55 -10.54
CA TRP A 68 12.31 22.70 -9.81
C TRP A 68 13.45 22.33 -8.86
N THR A 69 13.85 21.06 -8.82
CA THR A 69 14.86 20.56 -7.87
C THR A 69 16.13 20.14 -8.61
N CYS A 70 17.25 20.76 -8.27
CA CYS A 70 18.56 20.40 -8.84
C CYS A 70 19.04 19.02 -8.34
N ALA A 71 18.77 18.69 -7.08
CA ALA A 71 19.00 17.38 -6.49
C ALA A 71 17.82 16.40 -6.75
N ALA A 72 17.85 15.22 -6.15
CA ALA A 72 16.74 14.27 -6.17
C ALA A 72 15.77 14.49 -5.00
N VAL A 73 14.48 14.25 -5.22
CA VAL A 73 13.46 14.27 -4.16
C VAL A 73 13.36 12.90 -3.49
N SER A 74 13.55 12.85 -2.16
CA SER A 74 13.39 11.64 -1.36
C SER A 74 11.93 11.42 -0.98
N LYS A 75 11.14 10.88 -1.93
CA LYS A 75 9.74 10.51 -1.72
C LYS A 75 9.56 9.01 -1.89
N THR A 76 8.93 8.37 -0.90
CA THR A 76 8.55 6.96 -0.96
C THR A 76 7.20 6.79 -1.67
N ILE A 77 7.18 5.95 -2.69
CA ILE A 77 5.99 5.48 -3.39
C ILE A 77 5.45 4.28 -2.63
N ASN A 78 4.42 4.52 -1.82
CA ASN A 78 3.77 3.49 -1.03
C ASN A 78 2.82 2.70 -1.92
N MET A 79 2.99 1.39 -1.94
CA MET A 79 2.14 0.45 -2.65
C MET A 79 1.48 -0.51 -1.65
N PRO A 80 0.20 -0.85 -1.86
CA PRO A 80 -0.48 -1.83 -1.04
C PRO A 80 0.08 -3.25 -1.28
N SER A 81 -0.22 -4.16 -0.34
CA SER A 81 0.27 -5.54 -0.32
C SER A 81 -0.02 -6.33 -1.60
N TRP A 82 -1.14 -6.01 -2.24
CA TRP A 82 -1.61 -6.64 -3.47
C TRP A 82 -0.92 -6.18 -4.75
N ALA A 83 -0.07 -5.14 -4.70
CA ALA A 83 0.66 -4.65 -5.87
C ALA A 83 1.62 -5.74 -6.39
N LYS A 84 1.61 -5.99 -7.71
CA LYS A 84 2.44 -7.05 -8.31
C LYS A 84 3.80 -6.50 -8.73
N ALA A 85 4.76 -7.40 -8.98
CA ALA A 85 6.09 -7.03 -9.47
C ALA A 85 6.04 -6.20 -10.77
N GLU A 86 5.07 -6.47 -11.66
CA GLU A 86 4.84 -5.67 -12.87
C GLU A 86 4.44 -4.21 -12.54
N ASP A 87 3.69 -3.98 -11.45
CA ASP A 87 3.32 -2.63 -11.03
C ASP A 87 4.54 -1.87 -10.48
N VAL A 88 5.42 -2.57 -9.75
CA VAL A 88 6.72 -2.05 -9.30
C VAL A 88 7.61 -1.70 -10.49
N LEU A 89 7.74 -2.59 -11.48
CA LEU A 89 8.50 -2.34 -12.70
C LEU A 89 7.97 -1.11 -13.45
N ASN A 90 6.65 -1.06 -13.68
CA ASN A 90 6.02 0.08 -14.36
C ASN A 90 6.21 1.39 -13.60
N SER A 91 6.31 1.33 -12.26
CA SER A 91 6.61 2.50 -11.43
C SER A 91 8.00 3.08 -11.72
N TYR A 92 9.02 2.22 -11.84
CA TYR A 92 10.37 2.66 -12.21
C TYR A 92 10.42 3.20 -13.65
N ILE A 93 9.77 2.52 -14.59
CA ILE A 93 9.73 2.96 -16.00
C ILE A 93 9.02 4.32 -16.11
N LEU A 94 7.89 4.51 -15.44
CA LEU A 94 7.17 5.78 -15.45
C LEU A 94 8.01 6.90 -14.85
N ALA A 95 8.63 6.67 -13.69
CA ALA A 95 9.48 7.65 -13.03
C ALA A 95 10.67 8.05 -13.92
N HIS A 96 11.32 7.08 -14.57
CA HIS A 96 12.41 7.34 -15.49
C HIS A 96 11.95 8.19 -16.69
N LYS A 97 10.82 7.83 -17.32
CA LYS A 97 10.27 8.59 -18.46
C LYS A 97 9.81 10.00 -18.09
N LEU A 98 9.41 10.22 -16.83
CA LEU A 98 9.07 11.54 -16.30
C LEU A 98 10.30 12.34 -15.82
N GLY A 99 11.52 11.83 -15.99
CA GLY A 99 12.75 12.52 -15.63
C GLY A 99 13.06 12.54 -14.13
N CYS A 100 12.47 11.63 -13.34
CA CYS A 100 12.80 11.53 -11.92
C CYS A 100 14.23 11.03 -11.73
N LYS A 101 15.03 11.77 -10.96
CA LYS A 101 16.44 11.46 -10.65
C LYS A 101 16.61 10.31 -9.66
N GLY A 102 15.58 10.00 -8.90
CA GLY A 102 15.55 8.92 -7.93
C GLY A 102 14.12 8.61 -7.50
N ILE A 103 13.88 7.38 -7.07
CA ILE A 103 12.58 6.89 -6.61
C ILE A 103 12.80 5.79 -5.57
N THR A 104 12.01 5.83 -4.51
CA THR A 104 11.98 4.79 -3.48
C THR A 104 10.62 4.13 -3.52
N VAL A 105 10.55 2.81 -3.71
CA VAL A 105 9.29 2.07 -3.69
C VAL A 105 9.20 1.26 -2.41
N TYR A 106 8.08 1.36 -1.71
CA TYR A 106 7.77 0.52 -0.57
C TYR A 106 6.44 -0.19 -0.81
N ARG A 107 6.47 -1.53 -0.89
CA ARG A 107 5.26 -2.34 -0.91
C ARG A 107 4.95 -2.84 0.48
N ASP A 108 3.73 -2.62 0.94
CA ASP A 108 3.22 -3.19 2.18
C ASP A 108 3.39 -4.73 2.18
N GLY A 109 3.72 -5.30 3.33
CA GLY A 109 4.02 -6.75 3.44
C GLY A 109 5.34 -7.21 2.78
N SER A 110 6.19 -6.34 2.21
CA SER A 110 7.45 -6.75 1.56
C SER A 110 8.63 -7.03 2.51
N LYS A 111 8.58 -6.53 3.75
CA LYS A 111 9.59 -6.79 4.79
C LYS A 111 9.05 -7.76 5.84
N SER A 112 9.91 -8.66 6.35
CA SER A 112 9.59 -9.65 7.38
C SER A 112 9.29 -9.03 8.75
N ALA A 113 9.98 -7.94 9.09
CA ALA A 113 9.69 -7.11 10.26
C ALA A 113 9.30 -5.71 9.82
N GLN A 114 8.15 -5.23 10.28
CA GLN A 114 7.61 -3.91 9.96
C GLN A 114 7.29 -3.18 11.26
N VAL A 115 7.54 -1.87 11.31
CA VAL A 115 7.16 -1.04 12.47
C VAL A 115 5.66 -0.67 12.39
N ILE A 116 5.10 -0.67 11.19
CA ILE A 116 3.70 -0.36 10.91
C ILE A 116 3.09 -1.59 10.23
N TYR A 117 2.08 -2.18 10.87
CA TYR A 117 1.31 -3.28 10.30
C TYR A 117 -0.08 -2.78 9.93
N VAL A 118 -0.42 -2.82 8.65
CA VAL A 118 -1.80 -2.65 8.22
C VAL A 118 -2.49 -4.01 8.36
N LYS A 119 -3.46 -4.12 9.29
CA LYS A 119 -4.27 -5.34 9.38
C LYS A 119 -5.09 -5.49 8.10
N ASP A 120 -4.84 -6.55 7.35
CA ASP A 120 -5.55 -6.81 6.10
C ASP A 120 -6.76 -7.72 6.34
N ASN A 121 -7.96 -7.13 6.38
CA ASN A 121 -9.22 -7.84 6.66
C ASN A 121 -9.79 -8.62 5.46
N GLY A 122 -8.99 -8.95 4.44
CA GLY A 122 -9.40 -9.86 3.35
C GLY A 122 -10.58 -9.39 2.48
N LYS A 123 -11.04 -8.14 2.61
CA LYS A 123 -12.11 -7.57 1.77
C LYS A 123 -11.53 -7.02 0.46
N ASN A 124 -12.38 -6.90 -0.58
CA ASN A 124 -12.07 -6.27 -1.87
C ASN A 124 -11.73 -4.77 -1.70
N LYS A 125 -10.53 -4.47 -1.20
CA LYS A 125 -10.08 -3.11 -0.89
C LYS A 125 -9.80 -2.23 -2.12
N GLN A 126 -9.73 -2.76 -3.34
CA GLN A 126 -9.22 -1.94 -4.47
C GLN A 126 -10.13 -0.81 -4.93
N GLU A 127 -11.44 -1.03 -5.01
CA GLU A 127 -12.38 0.04 -5.44
C GLU A 127 -12.67 1.04 -4.31
N GLU A 128 -12.60 0.59 -3.05
CA GLU A 128 -12.86 1.47 -1.91
C GLU A 128 -11.63 2.22 -1.45
N THR A 129 -10.45 1.57 -1.38
CA THR A 129 -9.21 2.16 -0.87
C THR A 129 -8.55 3.07 -1.90
N VAL A 130 -8.49 2.68 -3.19
CA VAL A 130 -7.82 3.50 -4.20
C VAL A 130 -8.74 4.61 -4.70
N ARG A 131 -8.47 5.84 -4.25
CA ARG A 131 -9.21 7.00 -4.74
C ARG A 131 -8.66 7.48 -6.07
N LEU A 132 -9.46 7.30 -7.12
CA LEU A 132 -9.16 7.90 -8.42
C LEU A 132 -9.50 9.39 -8.39
N VAL A 133 -8.45 10.22 -8.40
CA VAL A 133 -8.60 11.66 -8.64
C VAL A 133 -8.62 11.87 -10.15
N LYS A 134 -9.55 12.69 -10.65
CA LYS A 134 -9.55 13.07 -12.07
C LYS A 134 -8.27 13.84 -12.37
N ASN A 135 -7.37 13.23 -13.12
CA ASN A 135 -6.08 13.78 -13.46
C ASN A 135 -5.58 13.17 -14.78
N ARG A 136 -4.57 13.80 -15.40
CA ARG A 136 -3.96 13.35 -16.66
C ARG A 136 -2.88 12.27 -16.48
N THR A 137 -2.67 11.74 -15.28
CA THR A 137 -1.53 10.85 -15.01
C THR A 137 -1.60 9.57 -15.85
N LYS A 138 -2.81 9.02 -16.03
CA LYS A 138 -3.03 7.83 -16.86
C LYS A 138 -2.82 8.11 -18.35
N ASP A 139 -3.24 9.28 -18.82
CA ASP A 139 -3.06 9.70 -20.21
C ASP A 139 -1.57 9.89 -20.52
N ILE A 140 -0.85 10.59 -19.64
CA ILE A 140 0.61 10.78 -19.74
C ILE A 140 1.33 9.43 -19.72
N ALA A 141 0.95 8.52 -18.82
CA ALA A 141 1.54 7.18 -18.79
C ALA A 141 1.32 6.43 -20.11
N LYS A 142 0.13 6.55 -20.71
CA LYS A 142 -0.19 5.93 -22.00
C LYS A 142 0.61 6.56 -23.15
N GLU A 143 0.72 7.89 -23.20
CA GLU A 143 1.55 8.62 -24.17
C GLU A 143 3.02 8.19 -24.08
N LEU A 144 3.51 7.97 -22.85
CA LEU A 144 4.84 7.44 -22.57
C LEU A 144 4.94 5.91 -22.74
N GLY A 145 3.91 5.22 -23.22
CA GLY A 145 3.94 3.78 -23.47
C GLY A 145 4.01 2.90 -22.20
N VAL A 146 3.68 3.44 -21.03
CA VAL A 146 3.61 2.71 -19.76
C VAL A 146 2.18 2.20 -19.56
N LYS A 147 2.03 0.88 -19.45
CA LYS A 147 0.72 0.23 -19.26
C LYS A 147 0.36 0.20 -17.78
N ILE A 148 -0.51 1.11 -17.35
CA ILE A 148 -1.10 1.07 -16.01
C ILE A 148 -2.31 0.13 -16.03
N LYS A 149 -2.22 -0.99 -15.31
CA LYS A 149 -3.35 -1.90 -15.09
C LYS A 149 -3.96 -1.62 -13.72
N LEU A 150 -5.25 -1.29 -13.70
CA LEU A 150 -6.04 -1.40 -12.48
C LEU A 150 -6.23 -2.90 -12.21
N ARG A 151 -5.67 -3.39 -11.11
CA ARG A 151 -5.91 -4.76 -10.67
C ARG A 151 -7.08 -4.74 -9.68
N THR A 152 -7.77 -5.86 -9.56
CA THR A 152 -8.69 -6.18 -8.46
C THR A 152 -8.06 -7.28 -7.58
N ASN A 153 -8.47 -7.36 -6.31
CA ASN A 153 -7.68 -7.98 -5.27
C ASN A 153 -8.02 -9.46 -5.28
N THR A 154 -7.65 -10.17 -6.33
CA THR A 154 -7.37 -11.59 -6.19
C THR A 154 -6.09 -11.69 -5.38
N ILE A 155 -6.23 -11.55 -4.06
CA ILE A 155 -5.32 -12.19 -3.12
C ILE A 155 -5.45 -13.66 -3.46
N THR A 156 -4.57 -14.19 -4.32
CA THR A 156 -4.26 -15.61 -4.20
C THR A 156 -3.80 -15.75 -2.76
N ALA A 157 -4.62 -16.42 -1.95
CA ALA A 157 -4.27 -16.77 -0.58
C ALA A 157 -2.80 -17.20 -0.56
N PRO A 158 -2.01 -16.80 0.46
CA PRO A 158 -0.62 -17.21 0.53
C PRO A 158 -0.56 -18.71 0.26
N LYS A 159 0.17 -19.10 -0.79
CA LYS A 159 0.34 -20.52 -1.11
C LYS A 159 1.13 -21.11 0.05
N TYR A 160 0.42 -21.79 0.95
CA TYR A 160 1.03 -22.57 2.00
C TYR A 160 1.82 -23.71 1.35
N PHE A 161 3.04 -23.92 1.83
CA PHE A 161 3.91 -24.95 1.27
C PHE A 161 3.54 -26.33 1.84
N GLY A 162 2.52 -26.96 1.26
CA GLY A 162 2.01 -28.26 1.68
C GLY A 162 1.61 -28.29 3.17
N ASP A 163 1.54 -29.50 3.73
CA ASP A 163 1.23 -29.73 5.17
C ASP A 163 2.49 -29.77 6.05
N LYS A 164 3.63 -29.25 5.56
CA LYS A 164 4.88 -29.25 6.34
C LYS A 164 4.81 -28.20 7.44
N LYS A 165 5.36 -28.51 8.62
CA LYS A 165 5.59 -27.57 9.73
C LYS A 165 7.02 -27.02 9.66
N CYS A 166 7.22 -25.80 10.16
CA CYS A 166 8.55 -25.20 10.22
C CYS A 166 9.49 -26.07 11.08
N PRO A 167 10.69 -26.46 10.59
CA PRO A 167 11.59 -27.33 11.34
C PRO A 167 12.21 -26.67 12.57
N VAL A 168 12.17 -25.33 12.67
CA VAL A 168 12.79 -24.57 13.76
C VAL A 168 11.80 -24.28 14.89
N CYS A 169 10.59 -23.83 14.56
CA CYS A 169 9.61 -23.39 15.55
C CYS A 169 8.29 -24.17 15.52
N ASN A 170 8.21 -25.21 14.70
CA ASN A 170 7.04 -26.07 14.53
C ASN A 170 5.75 -25.34 14.10
N ASN A 171 5.87 -24.10 13.60
CA ASN A 171 4.73 -23.34 13.08
C ASN A 171 4.16 -24.01 11.83
N GLU A 172 2.84 -24.14 11.79
CA GLU A 172 2.09 -24.83 10.73
C GLU A 172 1.90 -23.95 9.49
N LYS A 173 2.11 -22.64 9.62
CA LYS A 173 1.90 -21.68 8.54
C LYS A 173 3.24 -21.32 7.88
N ILE A 174 3.75 -22.18 6.99
CA ILE A 174 4.92 -21.86 6.17
C ILE A 174 4.48 -21.33 4.80
N LEU A 175 5.10 -20.25 4.35
CA LEU A 175 4.70 -19.48 3.18
C LEU A 175 5.64 -19.75 2.00
N TYR A 176 5.10 -19.97 0.81
CA TYR A 176 5.92 -20.00 -0.41
C TYR A 176 5.91 -18.62 -1.08
N GLN A 177 7.06 -17.95 -1.11
CA GLN A 177 7.22 -16.63 -1.71
C GLN A 177 8.58 -16.50 -2.40
N SER A 178 8.60 -15.95 -3.62
CA SER A 178 9.82 -15.62 -4.36
C SER A 178 10.80 -16.78 -4.58
N GLY A 179 10.31 -18.02 -4.71
CA GLY A 179 11.16 -19.21 -4.89
C GLY A 179 11.58 -19.90 -3.57
N CYS A 180 11.25 -19.30 -2.42
CA CYS A 180 11.65 -19.78 -1.11
C CYS A 180 10.43 -20.12 -0.24
N VAL A 181 10.57 -21.17 0.56
CA VAL A 181 9.68 -21.51 1.67
C VAL A 181 10.14 -20.75 2.89
N THR A 182 9.31 -19.88 3.46
CA THR A 182 9.65 -19.00 4.60
C THR A 182 8.68 -19.17 5.75
N CYS A 183 9.21 -19.26 6.98
CA CYS A 183 8.41 -19.28 8.19
C CYS A 183 8.20 -17.84 8.71
N PRO A 184 6.95 -17.36 8.83
CA PRO A 184 6.65 -16.03 9.34
C PRO A 184 6.87 -15.90 10.85
N ASN A 185 6.98 -17.01 11.58
CA ASN A 185 7.14 -16.99 13.05
C ASN A 185 8.60 -16.84 13.48
N CYS A 186 9.53 -17.58 12.87
CA CYS A 186 10.94 -17.59 13.29
C CYS A 186 11.93 -17.18 12.19
N GLY A 187 11.45 -16.83 10.99
CA GLY A 187 12.30 -16.38 9.88
C GLY A 187 13.10 -17.47 9.17
N TRP A 188 12.87 -18.75 9.49
CA TRP A 188 13.50 -19.87 8.76
C TRP A 188 13.13 -19.83 7.28
N SER A 189 14.10 -20.04 6.39
CA SER A 189 13.90 -20.06 4.94
C SER A 189 14.62 -21.22 4.26
N GLU A 190 13.98 -21.88 3.31
CA GLU A 190 14.56 -22.91 2.45
C GLU A 190 14.23 -22.61 0.98
N CYS A 191 15.21 -22.73 0.08
CA CYS A 191 14.97 -22.60 -1.35
C CYS A 191 14.23 -23.85 -1.85
N SER A 192 13.03 -23.71 -2.42
CA SER A 192 12.39 -24.84 -3.10
C SER A 192 12.94 -24.94 -4.53
N ILE A 193 14.17 -25.39 -4.68
CA ILE A 193 14.63 -25.81 -6.01
C ILE A 193 14.00 -27.18 -6.24
N ALA A 194 12.89 -27.18 -6.98
CA ALA A 194 12.33 -28.34 -7.66
C ALA A 194 12.31 -28.02 -9.15
#